data_AF-A0A7C6FB18-F1
#
_entry.id   AF-A0A7C6FB18-F1
#
_cell.length_a   1.000
_cell.length_b   1.000
_cell.length_c   1.000
_cell.angle_alpha   90.00
_cell.angle_beta   90.00
_cell.angle_gamma   90.00
#
_symmetry.space_group_name_H-M   'P 1'
#
loop_
_entity.id
_entity.type
_entity.pdbx_description
1 polymer ?
#
loop_
_entity_poly.entity_id
_entity_poly.type
_entity_poly.pdbx_seq_one_letter_code
_entity_poly.pdbx_strand_id
1 'polypeptide(L)'
;VLLRRLKQKESLVAEVNDKGEVTVEDQVLGRLEGFRFRQDSTASPQEEKTLRAAAVAALAPEFHLRADRFYNAPDTELDFTEQGGLMWGAHAVGKLAKGDGALKPRIEVFVDEEAGAEVIEKVTRRLQHFIDRKIAALFEPLLGIEKDEALTGLARGFGFQLVEAMGIIPREKVAQEVKALDQDARGLLRKHGVRFGQFTIFMPALLKPAPTRLRLVLWSLANGKEEFPEAPPPGLVTIPVVPGIEEEVYTLSGYRPAGARAIRIDMLERLADQLRAQDSRGGFEANPDMLSITGMTLEQFAALMQGLGYKAELGHRAKQREVDHEHGVGKTSEVEAAPWTEKPGEAHPGESGASEAAAVPEADGAGHSKHLHIDHLADSTGYSSVEAQPDVDDDDESAPHPGEPGASEAETNVQPGGEPEVFFTFTWGGFGQKRSGGGRDRARSGKPQGQGGKPGSGRKRPPKGGAKGGAKGGSKPQSYQARPPKREKPIDPDNPFAAALMRLKDKK
;
A
#
# COMPACT_ATOMS: atom_id res chain seq x y z
N VAL A 1 17.60 -34.72 -41.12
CA VAL A 1 18.14 -34.27 -42.43
C VAL A 1 18.66 -32.83 -42.35
N LEU A 2 17.91 -31.90 -41.72
CA LEU A 2 18.34 -30.63 -41.11
C LEU A 2 19.82 -30.22 -41.30
N LEU A 3 20.76 -30.83 -40.56
CA LEU A 3 22.19 -30.43 -40.53
C LEU A 3 22.89 -30.43 -41.91
N ARG A 4 22.32 -31.11 -42.92
CA ARG A 4 22.81 -31.05 -44.31
C ARG A 4 22.23 -29.84 -45.06
N ARG A 5 20.91 -29.63 -44.98
CA ARG A 5 20.18 -28.49 -45.57
C ARG A 5 20.63 -27.14 -45.00
N LEU A 6 20.91 -27.10 -43.70
CA LEU A 6 21.47 -25.92 -43.03
C LEU A 6 22.83 -25.51 -43.57
N LYS A 7 23.69 -26.48 -43.93
CA LYS A 7 24.97 -26.21 -44.62
C LYS A 7 24.78 -25.77 -46.08
N GLN A 8 23.57 -25.92 -46.63
CA GLN A 8 23.19 -25.49 -47.98
C GLN A 8 22.40 -24.17 -47.99
N LYS A 9 22.10 -23.58 -46.83
CA LYS A 9 21.30 -22.34 -46.65
C LYS A 9 19.88 -22.41 -47.24
N GLU A 10 19.25 -23.59 -47.26
CA GLU A 10 17.82 -23.70 -47.59
C GLU A 10 16.99 -23.05 -46.47
N SER A 11 15.95 -22.30 -46.83
CA SER A 11 15.06 -21.63 -45.87
C SER A 11 14.13 -22.64 -45.20
N LEU A 12 14.44 -23.00 -43.96
CA LEU A 12 13.58 -23.82 -43.12
C LEU A 12 12.48 -22.96 -42.49
N VAL A 13 11.27 -23.51 -42.40
CA VAL A 13 10.15 -22.94 -41.64
C VAL A 13 10.06 -23.69 -40.32
N ALA A 14 9.85 -22.97 -39.22
CA ALA A 14 9.54 -23.54 -37.91
C ALA A 14 8.04 -23.44 -37.67
N GLU A 15 7.44 -24.55 -37.24
CA GLU A 15 6.08 -24.59 -36.73
C GLU A 15 6.13 -24.54 -35.21
N VAL A 16 5.16 -23.85 -34.60
CA VAL A 16 5.03 -23.72 -33.15
C VAL A 16 3.61 -24.08 -32.75
N ASN A 17 3.45 -25.07 -31.87
CA ASN A 17 2.13 -25.51 -31.42
C ASN A 17 1.60 -24.68 -30.22
N ASP A 18 0.37 -24.93 -29.79
CA ASP A 18 -0.28 -24.20 -28.69
C ASP A 18 0.46 -24.31 -27.33
N LYS A 19 1.32 -25.33 -27.16
CA LYS A 19 2.19 -25.52 -25.97
C LYS A 19 3.53 -24.78 -26.10
N GLY A 20 3.71 -24.05 -27.20
CA GLY A 20 4.95 -23.38 -27.57
C GLY A 20 6.06 -24.31 -28.07
N GLU A 21 5.79 -25.59 -28.31
CA GLU A 21 6.81 -26.54 -28.77
C GLU A 21 7.14 -26.25 -30.25
N VAL A 22 8.45 -26.20 -30.56
CA VAL A 22 8.98 -25.76 -31.85
C VAL A 22 9.47 -26.96 -32.66
N THR A 23 8.94 -27.14 -33.86
CA THR A 23 9.27 -28.24 -34.78
C THR A 23 9.77 -27.75 -36.14
N VAL A 24 10.75 -28.44 -36.71
CA VAL A 24 11.29 -28.20 -38.06
C VAL A 24 11.55 -29.57 -38.71
N GLU A 25 11.03 -29.80 -39.93
CA GLU A 25 11.09 -31.12 -40.62
C GLU A 25 10.72 -32.31 -39.69
N ASP A 26 9.57 -32.21 -39.00
CA ASP A 26 9.07 -33.19 -38.00
C ASP A 26 9.98 -33.41 -36.76
N GLN A 27 11.09 -32.69 -36.63
CA GLN A 27 11.99 -32.76 -35.48
C GLN A 27 11.70 -31.65 -34.47
N VAL A 28 11.40 -32.03 -33.22
CA VAL A 28 11.30 -31.08 -32.09
C VAL A 28 12.68 -30.49 -31.79
N LEU A 29 12.75 -29.17 -31.71
CA LEU A 29 13.97 -28.42 -31.40
C LEU A 29 13.96 -27.80 -30.00
N GLY A 30 12.78 -27.62 -29.38
CA GLY A 30 12.63 -27.05 -28.04
C GLY A 30 11.27 -26.39 -27.82
N ARG A 31 11.21 -25.39 -26.93
CA ARG A 31 9.98 -24.65 -26.57
C ARG A 31 10.20 -23.13 -26.50
N LEU A 32 9.20 -22.37 -26.97
CA LEU A 32 9.16 -20.91 -26.99
C LEU A 32 8.39 -20.35 -25.78
N GLU A 33 9.12 -19.97 -24.75
CA GLU A 33 8.60 -19.38 -23.51
C GLU A 33 8.50 -17.85 -23.62
N GLY A 34 7.29 -17.33 -23.83
CA GLY A 34 7.08 -15.90 -24.06
C GLY A 34 7.77 -15.46 -25.36
N PHE A 35 8.92 -14.79 -25.25
CA PHE A 35 9.77 -14.36 -26.36
C PHE A 35 11.20 -14.93 -26.30
N ARG A 36 11.40 -16.07 -25.62
CA ARG A 36 12.70 -16.76 -25.53
C ARG A 36 12.60 -18.22 -25.94
N PHE A 37 13.56 -18.67 -26.75
CA PHE A 37 13.63 -20.06 -27.21
C PHE A 37 14.54 -20.88 -26.29
N ARG A 38 13.97 -21.91 -25.65
CA ARG A 38 14.71 -22.93 -24.90
C ARG A 38 14.82 -24.20 -25.75
N GLN A 39 16.06 -24.64 -25.99
CA GLN A 39 16.36 -25.89 -26.66
C GLN A 39 16.36 -27.06 -25.66
N ASP A 40 15.82 -28.21 -26.05
CA ASP A 40 15.92 -29.45 -25.25
C ASP A 40 17.31 -30.09 -25.44
N SER A 41 18.09 -30.16 -24.36
CA SER A 41 19.51 -30.51 -24.39
C SER A 41 19.75 -31.99 -24.76
N THR A 42 20.09 -32.23 -26.03
CA THR A 42 20.17 -33.59 -26.61
C THR A 42 21.29 -33.76 -27.64
N ALA A 43 22.10 -32.74 -27.92
CA ALA A 43 23.12 -32.75 -28.98
C ALA A 43 24.51 -32.29 -28.47
N SER A 44 25.54 -32.33 -29.33
CA SER A 44 26.86 -31.82 -28.94
C SER A 44 26.92 -30.28 -28.99
N PRO A 45 27.73 -29.58 -28.18
CA PRO A 45 27.69 -28.11 -28.06
C PRO A 45 27.91 -27.31 -29.36
N GLN A 46 28.57 -27.89 -30.36
CA GLN A 46 28.76 -27.26 -31.68
C GLN A 46 27.57 -27.53 -32.62
N GLU A 47 26.89 -28.66 -32.47
CA GLU A 47 25.64 -28.96 -33.18
C GLU A 47 24.50 -28.14 -32.57
N GLU A 48 24.39 -28.06 -31.24
CA GLU A 48 23.44 -27.21 -30.51
C GLU A 48 23.52 -25.75 -30.99
N LYS A 49 24.71 -25.13 -31.01
CA LYS A 49 24.85 -23.74 -31.49
C LYS A 49 24.41 -23.55 -32.95
N THR A 50 24.64 -24.55 -33.79
CA THR A 50 24.22 -24.53 -35.21
C THR A 50 22.70 -24.71 -35.35
N LEU A 51 22.12 -25.61 -34.55
CA LEU A 51 20.69 -25.93 -34.54
C LEU A 51 19.85 -24.81 -33.90
N ARG A 52 20.39 -24.11 -32.90
CA ARG A 52 19.76 -22.92 -32.29
C ARG A 52 19.67 -21.78 -33.29
N ALA A 53 20.79 -21.39 -33.92
CA ALA A 53 20.80 -20.32 -34.93
C ALA A 53 19.84 -20.64 -36.11
N ALA A 54 19.71 -21.91 -36.47
CA ALA A 54 18.75 -22.40 -37.45
C ALA A 54 17.29 -22.25 -37.00
N ALA A 55 16.93 -22.80 -35.83
CA ALA A 55 15.58 -22.74 -35.27
C ALA A 55 15.12 -21.28 -35.12
N VAL A 56 15.99 -20.44 -34.60
CA VAL A 56 15.74 -19.04 -34.30
C VAL A 56 15.55 -18.20 -35.57
N ALA A 57 16.34 -18.42 -36.62
CA ALA A 57 16.10 -17.78 -37.92
C ALA A 57 14.77 -18.20 -38.55
N ALA A 58 14.35 -19.46 -38.35
CA ALA A 58 13.06 -19.98 -38.81
C ALA A 58 11.87 -19.50 -37.95
N LEU A 59 12.11 -19.11 -36.69
CA LEU A 59 11.12 -18.56 -35.74
C LEU A 59 10.84 -17.06 -35.94
N ALA A 60 11.60 -16.33 -36.75
CA ALA A 60 11.42 -14.89 -36.93
C ALA A 60 9.96 -14.47 -37.27
N PRO A 61 9.22 -15.15 -38.18
CA PRO A 61 7.82 -14.81 -38.45
C PRO A 61 6.91 -15.01 -37.23
N GLU A 62 7.14 -16.05 -36.43
CA GLU A 62 6.38 -16.33 -35.21
C GLU A 62 6.68 -15.30 -34.11
N PHE A 63 7.92 -14.82 -33.98
CA PHE A 63 8.24 -13.73 -33.07
C PHE A 63 7.45 -12.45 -33.40
N HIS A 64 7.29 -12.11 -34.69
CA HIS A 64 6.44 -10.99 -35.12
C HIS A 64 4.96 -11.25 -34.83
N LEU A 65 4.41 -12.42 -35.19
CA LEU A 65 3.01 -12.78 -34.93
C LEU A 65 2.67 -12.78 -33.43
N ARG A 66 3.57 -13.31 -32.59
CA ARG A 66 3.43 -13.33 -31.14
C ARG A 66 3.58 -11.95 -30.53
N ALA A 67 4.38 -11.06 -31.11
CA ALA A 67 4.47 -9.65 -30.73
C ALA A 67 3.21 -8.85 -31.12
N ASP A 68 2.58 -9.16 -32.26
CA ASP A 68 1.28 -8.62 -32.63
C ASP A 68 0.18 -9.06 -31.65
N ARG A 69 0.13 -10.36 -31.30
CA ARG A 69 -0.80 -10.89 -30.31
C ARG A 69 -0.60 -10.23 -28.94
N PHE A 70 0.64 -10.14 -28.47
CA PHE A 70 1.00 -9.50 -27.20
C PHE A 70 0.66 -8.01 -27.16
N TYR A 71 0.92 -7.27 -28.24
CA TYR A 71 0.64 -5.85 -28.31
C TYR A 71 -0.87 -5.54 -28.18
N ASN A 72 -1.71 -6.41 -28.75
CA ASN A 72 -3.17 -6.28 -28.73
C ASN A 72 -3.86 -7.00 -27.55
N ALA A 73 -3.14 -7.81 -26.77
CA ALA A 73 -3.68 -8.48 -25.59
C ALA A 73 -4.23 -7.47 -24.56
N PRO A 74 -5.33 -7.78 -23.83
CA PRO A 74 -5.88 -6.90 -22.80
C PRO A 74 -4.99 -6.82 -21.54
N ASP A 75 -5.08 -5.72 -20.78
CA ASP A 75 -4.34 -5.53 -19.51
C ASP A 75 -4.81 -6.44 -18.35
N THR A 76 -5.70 -7.39 -18.63
CA THR A 76 -6.14 -8.48 -17.75
C THR A 76 -5.33 -9.77 -17.96
N GLU A 77 -4.65 -9.92 -19.10
CA GLU A 77 -3.68 -11.01 -19.32
C GLU A 77 -2.27 -10.65 -18.80
N LEU A 78 -2.08 -9.41 -18.34
CA LEU A 78 -0.81 -8.87 -17.88
C LEU A 78 -0.85 -8.60 -16.37
N ASP A 79 0.18 -9.06 -15.66
CA ASP A 79 0.42 -8.71 -14.26
C ASP A 79 1.92 -8.48 -13.97
N PHE A 80 2.22 -7.94 -12.79
CA PHE A 80 3.56 -7.86 -12.22
C PHE A 80 3.68 -8.76 -10.98
N THR A 81 4.89 -9.15 -10.60
CA THR A 81 5.15 -9.95 -9.37
C THR A 81 5.66 -9.06 -8.23
N GLU A 82 5.64 -9.56 -6.98
CA GLU A 82 6.21 -8.84 -5.82
C GLU A 82 7.69 -8.49 -6.00
N GLN A 83 8.43 -9.28 -6.80
CA GLN A 83 9.84 -9.05 -7.15
C GLN A 83 10.00 -8.28 -8.48
N GLY A 84 8.96 -7.57 -8.92
CA GLY A 84 8.98 -6.71 -10.10
C GLY A 84 9.06 -7.42 -11.46
N GLY A 85 8.89 -8.74 -11.53
CA GLY A 85 8.75 -9.47 -12.80
C GLY A 85 7.48 -9.08 -13.55
N LEU A 86 7.46 -9.22 -14.88
CA LEU A 86 6.34 -8.87 -15.75
C LEU A 86 5.85 -10.10 -16.51
N MET A 87 4.56 -10.41 -16.36
CA MET A 87 3.94 -11.66 -16.80
C MET A 87 2.93 -11.41 -17.92
N TRP A 88 2.85 -12.35 -18.86
CA TRP A 88 1.76 -12.50 -19.83
C TRP A 88 1.20 -13.91 -19.73
N GLY A 89 0.02 -14.04 -19.11
CA GLY A 89 -0.47 -15.33 -18.62
C GLY A 89 0.60 -16.01 -17.75
N ALA A 90 0.99 -17.24 -18.12
CA ALA A 90 2.02 -18.01 -17.43
C ALA A 90 3.48 -17.63 -17.80
N HIS A 91 3.72 -16.73 -18.77
CA HIS A 91 5.06 -16.45 -19.28
C HIS A 91 5.66 -15.16 -18.73
N ALA A 92 6.89 -15.23 -18.20
CA ALA A 92 7.66 -14.04 -17.87
C ALA A 92 8.22 -13.39 -19.15
N VAL A 93 7.75 -12.18 -19.46
CA VAL A 93 8.07 -11.40 -20.68
C VAL A 93 8.99 -10.20 -20.42
N GLY A 94 9.28 -9.91 -19.15
CA GLY A 94 10.25 -8.89 -18.74
C GLY A 94 10.31 -8.74 -17.23
N LYS A 95 10.92 -7.64 -16.78
CA LYS A 95 10.86 -7.13 -15.41
C LYS A 95 10.89 -5.60 -15.41
N LEU A 96 10.49 -5.03 -14.28
CA LEU A 96 10.71 -3.62 -13.96
C LEU A 96 12.19 -3.38 -13.63
N ALA A 97 12.68 -2.21 -14.03
CA ALA A 97 14.01 -1.71 -13.73
C ALA A 97 13.93 -0.29 -13.16
N LYS A 98 14.95 0.11 -12.39
CA LYS A 98 15.06 1.47 -11.84
C LYS A 98 15.04 2.51 -12.97
N GLY A 99 14.08 3.44 -12.91
CA GLY A 99 13.93 4.52 -13.87
C GLY A 99 14.22 5.90 -13.27
N ASP A 100 13.74 6.93 -13.95
CA ASP A 100 14.20 8.32 -13.76
C ASP A 100 13.49 9.02 -12.58
N GLY A 101 12.48 8.35 -12.00
CA GLY A 101 11.78 8.76 -10.78
C GLY A 101 11.04 7.57 -10.17
N ALA A 102 10.67 7.68 -8.90
CA ALA A 102 10.16 6.52 -8.15
C ALA A 102 8.80 5.98 -8.64
N LEU A 103 7.97 6.82 -9.27
CA LEU A 103 6.74 6.43 -9.97
C LEU A 103 6.92 6.31 -11.50
N LYS A 104 8.16 6.24 -11.99
CA LYS A 104 8.54 6.23 -13.42
C LYS A 104 9.60 5.15 -13.68
N PRO A 105 9.28 3.84 -13.48
CA PRO A 105 10.19 2.74 -13.73
C PRO A 105 10.44 2.55 -15.24
N ARG A 106 11.55 1.88 -15.56
CA ARG A 106 11.88 1.42 -16.92
C ARG A 106 11.55 -0.07 -17.05
N ILE A 107 11.47 -0.58 -18.27
CA ILE A 107 11.28 -2.01 -18.56
C ILE A 107 12.60 -2.63 -19.05
N GLU A 108 12.94 -3.82 -18.54
CA GLU A 108 13.92 -4.72 -19.16
C GLU A 108 13.15 -5.95 -19.68
N VAL A 109 13.17 -6.19 -21.00
CA VAL A 109 12.34 -7.23 -21.63
C VAL A 109 13.07 -8.58 -21.72
N PHE A 110 12.30 -9.66 -21.66
CA PHE A 110 12.80 -11.03 -21.82
C PHE A 110 12.48 -11.51 -23.24
N VAL A 111 13.21 -10.94 -24.20
CA VAL A 111 13.16 -11.23 -25.64
C VAL A 111 14.58 -11.63 -26.06
N ASP A 112 14.75 -12.76 -26.75
CA ASP A 112 16.05 -13.16 -27.30
C ASP A 112 16.49 -12.15 -28.40
N GLU A 113 17.78 -11.80 -28.47
CA GLU A 113 18.30 -10.76 -29.38
C GLU A 113 17.92 -11.03 -30.85
N GLU A 114 17.92 -12.30 -31.22
CA GLU A 114 17.66 -12.78 -32.57
C GLU A 114 16.18 -12.67 -33.01
N ALA A 115 15.25 -12.37 -32.08
CA ALA A 115 13.87 -12.02 -32.42
C ALA A 115 13.75 -10.65 -33.14
N GLY A 116 14.84 -9.86 -33.13
CA GLY A 116 14.96 -8.60 -33.87
C GLY A 116 14.53 -7.37 -33.09
N ALA A 117 15.15 -6.24 -33.42
CA ALA A 117 14.96 -4.96 -32.71
C ALA A 117 13.50 -4.48 -32.72
N GLU A 118 12.73 -4.73 -33.78
CA GLU A 118 11.32 -4.35 -33.88
C GLU A 118 10.45 -5.10 -32.84
N VAL A 119 10.70 -6.39 -32.63
CA VAL A 119 9.99 -7.19 -31.60
C VAL A 119 10.39 -6.71 -30.21
N ILE A 120 11.68 -6.46 -29.97
CA ILE A 120 12.19 -5.93 -28.70
C ILE A 120 11.55 -4.58 -28.37
N GLU A 121 11.52 -3.62 -29.31
CA GLU A 121 10.88 -2.31 -29.10
C GLU A 121 9.37 -2.44 -28.87
N LYS A 122 8.68 -3.27 -29.66
CA LYS A 122 7.24 -3.48 -29.56
C LYS A 122 6.82 -4.08 -28.22
N VAL A 123 7.55 -5.08 -27.73
CA VAL A 123 7.33 -5.69 -26.41
C VAL A 123 7.63 -4.69 -25.29
N THR A 124 8.76 -3.96 -25.39
CA THR A 124 9.16 -2.92 -24.42
C THR A 124 8.08 -1.84 -24.29
N ARG A 125 7.61 -1.31 -25.43
CA ARG A 125 6.58 -0.27 -25.49
C ARG A 125 5.24 -0.76 -24.93
N ARG A 126 4.84 -2.00 -25.21
CA ARG A 126 3.58 -2.58 -24.68
C ARG A 126 3.61 -2.74 -23.15
N LEU A 127 4.75 -3.13 -22.59
CA LEU A 127 4.97 -3.27 -21.15
C LEU A 127 5.07 -1.91 -20.44
N GLN A 128 5.75 -0.93 -21.03
CA GLN A 128 5.78 0.43 -20.47
C GLN A 128 4.36 1.02 -20.44
N HIS A 129 3.60 0.90 -21.54
CA HIS A 129 2.19 1.32 -21.59
C HIS A 129 1.26 0.57 -20.64
N PHE A 130 1.60 -0.66 -20.23
CA PHE A 130 0.88 -1.39 -19.19
C PHE A 130 1.16 -0.79 -17.80
N ILE A 131 2.44 -0.66 -17.45
CA ILE A 131 2.88 -0.18 -16.13
C ILE A 131 2.54 1.28 -15.92
N ASP A 132 2.75 2.15 -16.91
CA ASP A 132 2.38 3.57 -16.85
C ASP A 132 0.87 3.73 -16.57
N ARG A 133 0.01 2.89 -17.17
CA ARG A 133 -1.44 2.89 -16.91
C ARG A 133 -1.80 2.32 -15.54
N LYS A 134 -1.14 1.26 -15.06
CA LYS A 134 -1.35 0.76 -13.68
C LYS A 134 -0.90 1.79 -12.64
N ILE A 135 0.23 2.47 -12.83
CA ILE A 135 0.68 3.56 -11.96
C ILE A 135 -0.29 4.73 -12.02
N ALA A 136 -0.71 5.14 -13.22
CA ALA A 136 -1.67 6.24 -13.40
C ALA A 136 -3.02 5.98 -12.69
N ALA A 137 -3.51 4.73 -12.71
CA ALA A 137 -4.77 4.36 -12.06
C ALA A 137 -4.62 4.16 -10.53
N LEU A 138 -3.51 3.59 -10.06
CA LEU A 138 -3.32 3.24 -8.64
C LEU A 138 -2.75 4.39 -7.80
N PHE A 139 -2.03 5.34 -8.41
CA PHE A 139 -1.44 6.52 -7.76
C PHE A 139 -2.03 7.84 -8.26
N GLU A 140 -3.23 7.82 -8.84
CA GLU A 140 -3.94 9.01 -9.35
C GLU A 140 -3.88 10.22 -8.39
N PRO A 141 -4.12 10.10 -7.07
CA PRO A 141 -4.09 11.26 -6.18
C PRO A 141 -2.71 11.91 -6.00
N LEU A 142 -1.61 11.14 -6.10
CA LEU A 142 -0.25 11.70 -6.08
C LEU A 142 0.08 12.40 -7.39
N LEU A 143 -0.33 11.82 -8.51
CA LEU A 143 -0.14 12.42 -9.83
C LEU A 143 -1.03 13.66 -10.01
N GLY A 144 -2.16 13.74 -9.31
CA GLY A 144 -2.96 14.96 -9.15
C GLY A 144 -2.17 16.05 -8.42
N ILE A 145 -1.56 15.74 -7.27
CA ILE A 145 -0.70 16.68 -6.53
C ILE A 145 0.53 17.12 -7.33
N GLU A 146 1.20 16.23 -8.08
CA GLU A 146 2.37 16.58 -8.92
C GLU A 146 2.00 17.61 -10.00
N LYS A 147 0.76 17.57 -10.50
CA LYS A 147 0.27 18.35 -11.65
C LYS A 147 -0.55 19.60 -11.27
N ASP A 148 -1.05 19.72 -10.04
CA ASP A 148 -1.92 20.83 -9.65
C ASP A 148 -1.13 22.16 -9.52
N GLU A 149 -1.34 23.07 -10.46
CA GLU A 149 -0.73 24.40 -10.45
C GLU A 149 -1.31 25.34 -9.37
N ALA A 150 -2.51 25.04 -8.83
CA ALA A 150 -3.06 25.79 -7.69
C ALA A 150 -2.32 25.48 -6.39
N LEU A 151 -1.62 24.34 -6.29
CA LEU A 151 -0.66 24.10 -5.21
C LEU A 151 0.56 25.03 -5.41
N THR A 152 0.66 25.99 -4.50
CA THR A 152 1.71 27.02 -4.48
C THR A 152 2.36 27.10 -3.09
N GLY A 153 3.54 27.73 -3.00
CA GLY A 153 4.25 27.94 -1.73
C GLY A 153 4.46 26.65 -0.92
N LEU A 154 4.11 26.70 0.38
CA LEU A 154 4.23 25.56 1.29
C LEU A 154 3.34 24.38 0.89
N ALA A 155 2.16 24.61 0.29
CA ALA A 155 1.27 23.55 -0.15
C ALA A 155 1.92 22.69 -1.23
N ARG A 156 2.63 23.32 -2.19
CA ARG A 156 3.37 22.62 -3.25
C ARG A 156 4.59 21.87 -2.70
N GLY A 157 5.35 22.51 -1.81
CA GLY A 157 6.51 21.88 -1.16
C GLY A 157 6.12 20.62 -0.37
N PHE A 158 5.03 20.68 0.40
CA PHE A 158 4.48 19.52 1.10
C PHE A 158 3.90 18.47 0.14
N GLY A 159 3.30 18.91 -0.99
CA GLY A 159 2.87 18.02 -2.06
C GLY A 159 4.01 17.19 -2.64
N PHE A 160 5.16 17.80 -2.94
CA PHE A 160 6.34 17.08 -3.41
C PHE A 160 6.86 16.07 -2.36
N GLN A 161 6.97 16.46 -1.08
CA GLN A 161 7.34 15.53 0.00
C GLN A 161 6.41 14.31 0.07
N LEU A 162 5.11 14.49 -0.18
CA LEU A 162 4.12 13.42 -0.18
C LEU A 162 4.23 12.51 -1.42
N VAL A 163 4.65 13.03 -2.58
CA VAL A 163 4.99 12.24 -3.77
C VAL A 163 6.28 11.44 -3.55
N GLU A 164 7.32 12.06 -3.00
CA GLU A 164 8.59 11.39 -2.64
C GLU A 164 8.36 10.24 -1.65
N ALA A 165 7.51 10.45 -0.64
CA ALA A 165 7.11 9.43 0.35
C ALA A 165 5.97 8.51 -0.11
N MET A 166 5.65 8.47 -1.41
CA MET A 166 4.63 7.59 -2.01
C MET A 166 3.27 7.58 -1.28
N GLY A 167 2.87 8.76 -0.77
CA GLY A 167 1.56 9.02 -0.17
C GLY A 167 1.41 8.67 1.31
N ILE A 168 2.50 8.33 2.03
CA ILE A 168 2.47 8.01 3.46
C ILE A 168 3.68 8.63 4.18
N ILE A 169 3.44 9.59 5.09
CA ILE A 169 4.49 10.21 5.92
C ILE A 169 4.14 10.09 7.41
N PRO A 170 4.95 9.41 8.24
CA PRO A 170 4.84 9.51 9.69
C PRO A 170 4.94 10.96 10.14
N ARG A 171 3.92 11.48 10.84
CA ARG A 171 3.73 12.92 11.10
C ARG A 171 4.91 13.56 11.83
N GLU A 172 5.60 12.79 12.66
CA GLU A 172 6.84 13.17 13.34
C GLU A 172 7.95 13.62 12.38
N LYS A 173 8.06 13.05 11.17
CA LYS A 173 9.05 13.44 10.14
C LYS A 173 8.77 14.81 9.54
N VAL A 174 7.54 15.35 9.64
CA VAL A 174 7.08 16.60 8.99
C VAL A 174 6.27 17.52 9.92
N ALA A 175 6.57 17.47 11.22
CA ALA A 175 5.74 18.10 12.25
C ALA A 175 5.75 19.64 12.19
N GLN A 176 6.80 20.27 11.67
CA GLN A 176 6.90 21.73 11.57
C GLN A 176 6.25 22.23 10.27
N GLU A 177 6.38 21.46 9.20
CA GLU A 177 5.79 21.68 7.88
C GLU A 177 4.26 21.63 7.99
N VAL A 178 3.72 20.56 8.60
CA VAL A 178 2.28 20.44 8.90
C VAL A 178 1.78 21.59 9.78
N LYS A 179 2.60 22.10 10.71
CA LYS A 179 2.27 23.24 11.56
C LYS A 179 2.31 24.58 10.80
N ALA A 180 3.20 24.73 9.82
CA ALA A 180 3.35 25.92 8.99
C ALA A 180 2.31 26.04 7.86
N LEU A 181 1.73 24.91 7.42
CA LEU A 181 0.58 24.93 6.51
C LEU A 181 -0.64 25.59 7.19
N ASP A 182 -1.15 26.66 6.57
CA ASP A 182 -2.42 27.29 6.93
C ASP A 182 -3.64 26.42 6.54
N GLN A 183 -4.86 26.91 6.79
CA GLN A 183 -6.08 26.13 6.55
C GLN A 183 -6.45 26.04 5.07
N ASP A 184 -6.05 26.99 4.23
CA ASP A 184 -6.35 26.99 2.80
C ASP A 184 -5.42 26.01 2.06
N ALA A 185 -4.13 26.03 2.39
CA ALA A 185 -3.14 25.05 1.97
C ALA A 185 -3.53 23.61 2.38
N ARG A 186 -3.96 23.41 3.64
CA ARG A 186 -4.54 22.14 4.08
C ARG A 186 -5.86 21.81 3.38
N GLY A 187 -6.65 22.82 3.02
CA GLY A 187 -7.90 22.67 2.26
C GLY A 187 -7.64 22.12 0.85
N LEU A 188 -6.67 22.68 0.13
CA LEU A 188 -6.22 22.17 -1.17
C LEU A 188 -5.72 20.74 -1.07
N LEU A 189 -4.81 20.44 -0.13
CA LEU A 189 -4.30 19.07 0.07
C LEU A 189 -5.40 18.06 0.43
N ARG A 190 -6.42 18.45 1.22
CA ARG A 190 -7.59 17.60 1.50
C ARG A 190 -8.45 17.31 0.27
N LYS A 191 -8.51 18.21 -0.73
CA LYS A 191 -9.22 17.95 -2.01
C LYS A 191 -8.55 16.82 -2.80
N HIS A 192 -7.20 16.73 -2.74
CA HIS A 192 -6.41 15.60 -3.23
C HIS A 192 -6.45 14.37 -2.29
N GLY A 193 -7.43 14.27 -1.39
CA GLY A 193 -7.62 13.12 -0.51
C GLY A 193 -6.65 12.99 0.67
N VAL A 194 -5.75 13.97 0.90
CA VAL A 194 -4.78 13.91 2.00
C VAL A 194 -5.47 14.02 3.37
N ARG A 195 -5.21 13.05 4.24
CA ARG A 195 -5.66 13.01 5.63
C ARG A 195 -4.50 13.42 6.56
N PHE A 196 -4.78 14.39 7.42
CA PHE A 196 -3.85 14.91 8.43
C PHE A 196 -4.08 14.21 9.78
N GLY A 197 -3.69 12.93 9.87
CA GLY A 197 -3.85 12.11 11.07
C GLY A 197 -2.97 12.55 12.25
N GLN A 198 -3.20 11.97 13.43
CA GLN A 198 -2.43 12.12 14.66
C GLN A 198 -0.99 11.61 14.53
N PHE A 199 -0.82 10.44 13.91
CA PHE A 199 0.44 9.70 13.81
C PHE A 199 1.03 9.75 12.40
N THR A 200 0.19 9.90 11.37
CA THR A 200 0.59 9.83 9.95
C THR A 200 -0.19 10.84 9.10
N ILE A 201 0.47 11.43 8.11
CA ILE A 201 -0.15 12.18 7.02
C ILE A 201 -0.19 11.25 5.80
N PHE A 202 -1.38 10.94 5.27
CA PHE A 202 -1.52 9.85 4.29
C PHE A 202 -2.70 10.05 3.33
N MET A 203 -2.71 9.29 2.23
CA MET A 203 -3.84 9.15 1.31
C MET A 203 -4.54 7.80 1.50
N PRO A 204 -5.80 7.74 1.98
CA PRO A 204 -6.50 6.47 2.22
C PRO A 204 -6.63 5.57 0.99
N ALA A 205 -6.75 6.15 -0.21
CA ALA A 205 -6.78 5.40 -1.47
C ALA A 205 -5.55 4.50 -1.66
N LEU A 206 -4.39 4.93 -1.16
CA LEU A 206 -3.10 4.25 -1.31
C LEU A 206 -2.80 3.24 -0.19
N LEU A 207 -3.74 3.04 0.76
CA LEU A 207 -3.69 1.93 1.72
C LEU A 207 -4.42 0.67 1.20
N LYS A 208 -5.09 0.76 0.03
CA LYS A 208 -5.71 -0.40 -0.62
C LYS A 208 -4.64 -1.42 -1.06
N PRO A 209 -4.95 -2.73 -1.16
CA PRO A 209 -3.95 -3.76 -1.46
C PRO A 209 -3.17 -3.54 -2.76
N ALA A 210 -3.84 -3.23 -3.89
CA ALA A 210 -3.16 -3.07 -5.17
C ALA A 210 -2.18 -1.85 -5.23
N PRO A 211 -2.54 -0.64 -4.74
CA PRO A 211 -1.56 0.44 -4.57
C PRO A 211 -0.42 0.09 -3.60
N THR A 212 -0.69 -0.61 -2.49
CA THR A 212 0.35 -1.04 -1.53
C THR A 212 1.34 -2.01 -2.18
N ARG A 213 0.84 -3.03 -2.88
CA ARG A 213 1.63 -3.99 -3.68
C ARG A 213 2.59 -3.28 -4.61
N LEU A 214 2.07 -2.40 -5.47
CA LEU A 214 2.89 -1.66 -6.44
C LEU A 214 3.83 -0.65 -5.76
N ARG A 215 3.46 -0.07 -4.60
CA ARG A 215 4.32 0.84 -3.83
C ARG A 215 5.59 0.13 -3.33
N LEU A 216 5.47 -1.07 -2.78
CA LEU A 216 6.63 -1.82 -2.28
C LEU A 216 7.60 -2.16 -3.43
N VAL A 217 7.08 -2.63 -4.56
CA VAL A 217 7.84 -2.89 -5.79
C VAL A 217 8.57 -1.63 -6.28
N LEU A 218 7.87 -0.51 -6.41
CA LEU A 218 8.43 0.77 -6.88
C LEU A 218 9.46 1.35 -5.92
N TRP A 219 9.24 1.24 -4.60
CA TRP A 219 10.20 1.69 -3.59
C TRP A 219 11.47 0.84 -3.59
N SER A 220 11.36 -0.48 -3.71
CA SER A 220 12.52 -1.38 -3.82
C SER A 220 13.37 -1.07 -5.05
N LEU A 221 12.73 -0.88 -6.21
CA LEU A 221 13.38 -0.44 -7.44
C LEU A 221 14.07 0.93 -7.29
N ALA A 222 13.40 1.90 -6.66
CA ALA A 222 13.96 3.23 -6.44
C ALA A 222 15.19 3.19 -5.52
N ASN A 223 15.18 2.34 -4.48
CA ASN A 223 16.28 2.20 -3.53
C ASN A 223 17.36 1.20 -3.97
N GLY A 224 17.11 0.37 -4.98
CA GLY A 224 18.05 -0.66 -5.44
C GLY A 224 18.17 -1.82 -4.45
N LYS A 225 17.08 -2.20 -3.78
CA LYS A 225 17.01 -3.43 -2.96
C LYS A 225 17.10 -4.65 -3.89
N GLU A 226 17.77 -5.72 -3.45
CA GLU A 226 17.89 -6.97 -4.22
C GLU A 226 16.67 -7.89 -4.02
N GLU A 227 16.18 -7.96 -2.78
CA GLU A 227 14.96 -8.67 -2.37
C GLU A 227 13.88 -7.65 -2.01
N PHE A 228 12.68 -7.79 -2.57
CA PHE A 228 11.59 -6.84 -2.38
C PHE A 228 10.65 -7.36 -1.28
N PRO A 229 10.21 -6.51 -0.32
CA PRO A 229 9.29 -6.93 0.73
C PRO A 229 7.88 -7.15 0.17
N GLU A 230 7.26 -8.27 0.55
CA GLU A 230 5.91 -8.62 0.13
C GLU A 230 4.84 -7.79 0.84
N ALA A 231 3.71 -7.56 0.17
CA ALA A 231 2.57 -6.86 0.76
C ALA A 231 1.85 -7.75 1.79
N PRO A 232 1.54 -7.26 3.01
CA PRO A 232 0.79 -8.04 3.99
C PRO A 232 -0.59 -8.46 3.47
N PRO A 233 -1.13 -9.63 3.89
CA PRO A 233 -2.42 -10.12 3.43
C PRO A 233 -3.56 -9.10 3.60
N PRO A 234 -4.49 -9.01 2.64
CA PRO A 234 -5.61 -8.08 2.71
C PRO A 234 -6.56 -8.43 3.87
N GLY A 235 -7.33 -7.44 4.32
CA GLY A 235 -8.34 -7.61 5.38
C GLY A 235 -7.79 -7.49 6.81
N LEU A 236 -6.55 -7.92 7.07
CA LEU A 236 -5.93 -7.82 8.39
C LEU A 236 -5.89 -6.37 8.91
N VAL A 237 -6.20 -6.18 10.20
CA VAL A 237 -6.13 -4.87 10.90
C VAL A 237 -4.80 -4.69 11.63
N THR A 238 -4.29 -5.76 12.23
CA THR A 238 -2.96 -5.80 12.85
C THR A 238 -2.16 -7.02 12.38
N ILE A 239 -0.85 -6.86 12.29
CA ILE A 239 0.12 -7.91 11.91
C ILE A 239 1.23 -7.98 12.97
N PRO A 240 1.93 -9.12 13.14
CA PRO A 240 3.11 -9.20 14.02
C PRO A 240 4.24 -8.30 13.51
N VAL A 241 5.05 -7.75 14.42
CA VAL A 241 6.34 -7.13 14.07
C VAL A 241 7.41 -8.21 14.04
N VAL A 242 7.78 -8.63 12.84
CA VAL A 242 8.88 -9.56 12.57
C VAL A 242 10.22 -8.87 12.81
N PRO A 243 11.12 -9.40 13.68
CA PRO A 243 12.47 -8.88 13.87
C PRO A 243 13.28 -8.87 12.56
N GLY A 244 14.06 -7.81 12.34
CA GLY A 244 14.88 -7.64 11.15
C GLY A 244 14.23 -6.85 10.00
N ILE A 245 12.89 -6.74 9.98
CA ILE A 245 12.18 -5.89 9.01
C ILE A 245 12.24 -4.42 9.42
N GLU A 246 12.59 -3.54 8.48
CA GLU A 246 12.71 -2.09 8.68
C GLU A 246 11.33 -1.43 8.96
N GLU A 247 11.26 -0.45 9.88
CA GLU A 247 10.02 0.29 10.19
C GLU A 247 9.41 1.02 8.96
N GLU A 248 10.26 1.39 8.00
CA GLU A 248 9.82 1.97 6.73
C GLU A 248 9.05 0.98 5.86
N VAL A 249 9.38 -0.32 5.89
CA VAL A 249 8.61 -1.36 5.18
C VAL A 249 7.20 -1.47 5.75
N TYR A 250 7.01 -1.47 7.08
CA TYR A 250 5.67 -1.42 7.67
C TYR A 250 4.91 -0.17 7.25
N THR A 251 5.58 0.99 7.26
CA THR A 251 5.00 2.29 6.86
C THR A 251 4.50 2.25 5.42
N LEU A 252 5.31 1.72 4.50
CA LEU A 252 4.97 1.56 3.08
C LEU A 252 3.97 0.43 2.83
N SER A 253 3.89 -0.57 3.70
CA SER A 253 2.81 -1.57 3.72
C SER A 253 1.48 -1.01 4.23
N GLY A 254 1.46 0.22 4.76
CA GLY A 254 0.25 0.85 5.29
C GLY A 254 0.00 0.62 6.79
N TYR A 255 1.02 0.19 7.53
CA TYR A 255 0.96 -0.13 8.96
C TYR A 255 1.94 0.75 9.77
N ARG A 256 1.67 0.96 11.06
CA ARG A 256 2.61 1.53 12.03
C ARG A 256 2.94 0.51 13.12
N PRO A 257 4.22 0.18 13.38
CA PRO A 257 4.63 -0.62 14.53
C PRO A 257 4.23 0.03 15.87
N ALA A 258 3.72 -0.78 16.79
CA ALA A 258 3.29 -0.39 18.12
C ALA A 258 3.51 -1.58 19.09
N GLY A 259 4.74 -1.71 19.58
CA GLY A 259 5.16 -2.87 20.38
C GLY A 259 5.40 -4.10 19.51
N ALA A 260 4.86 -5.26 19.91
CA ALA A 260 5.04 -6.54 19.21
C ALA A 260 4.15 -6.71 17.95
N ARG A 261 3.23 -5.77 17.69
CA ARG A 261 2.33 -5.77 16.52
C ARG A 261 2.36 -4.42 15.83
N ALA A 262 2.08 -4.41 14.53
CA ALA A 262 1.85 -3.22 13.73
C ALA A 262 0.37 -3.11 13.38
N ILE A 263 -0.20 -1.92 13.46
CA ILE A 263 -1.61 -1.63 13.20
C ILE A 263 -1.75 -0.82 11.91
N ARG A 264 -2.78 -1.11 11.10
CA ARG A 264 -3.09 -0.35 9.90
C ARG A 264 -3.28 1.13 10.20
N ILE A 265 -2.70 1.99 9.36
CA ILE A 265 -2.70 3.44 9.53
C ILE A 265 -4.12 4.01 9.55
N ASP A 266 -5.03 3.51 8.71
CA ASP A 266 -6.43 3.98 8.70
C ASP A 266 -7.25 3.56 9.93
N MET A 267 -6.91 2.46 10.60
CA MET A 267 -7.55 2.05 11.87
C MET A 267 -6.90 2.71 13.08
N LEU A 268 -5.57 2.86 13.08
CA LEU A 268 -4.84 3.62 14.10
C LEU A 268 -5.33 5.07 14.19
N GLU A 269 -5.65 5.70 13.06
CA GLU A 269 -6.12 7.08 13.06
C GLU A 269 -7.57 7.22 13.52
N ARG A 270 -8.42 6.21 13.30
CA ARG A 270 -9.75 6.12 13.92
C ARG A 270 -9.64 5.94 15.44
N LEU A 271 -8.73 5.09 15.89
CA LEU A 271 -8.41 4.93 17.31
C LEU A 271 -7.88 6.24 17.89
N ALA A 272 -7.01 6.96 17.18
CA ALA A 272 -6.51 8.27 17.61
C ALA A 272 -7.63 9.31 17.77
N ASP A 273 -8.62 9.31 16.88
CA ASP A 273 -9.79 10.18 16.98
C ASP A 273 -10.67 9.83 18.20
N GLN A 274 -10.90 8.54 18.50
CA GLN A 274 -11.61 8.09 19.72
C GLN A 274 -10.84 8.45 21.01
N LEU A 275 -9.52 8.26 21.02
CA LEU A 275 -8.66 8.52 22.18
C LEU A 275 -8.61 10.01 22.57
N ARG A 276 -8.82 10.94 21.63
CA ARG A 276 -8.91 12.38 21.92
C ARG A 276 -10.12 12.76 22.79
N ALA A 277 -11.16 11.92 22.85
CA ALA A 277 -12.32 12.16 23.70
C ALA A 277 -12.13 11.67 25.15
N GLN A 278 -11.08 10.89 25.42
CA GLN A 278 -10.82 10.27 26.73
C GLN A 278 -9.95 11.16 27.62
N ASP A 279 -10.13 11.08 28.94
CA ASP A 279 -9.16 11.69 29.88
C ASP A 279 -7.87 10.86 29.94
N SER A 280 -7.03 11.09 28.94
CA SER A 280 -5.68 10.52 28.86
C SER A 280 -4.73 11.00 29.97
N ARG A 281 -5.15 11.87 30.90
CA ARG A 281 -4.34 12.31 32.06
C ARG A 281 -4.81 11.67 33.36
N GLY A 282 -6.12 11.69 33.64
CA GLY A 282 -6.72 11.04 34.81
C GLY A 282 -6.76 9.51 34.68
N GLY A 283 -6.97 9.01 33.46
CA GLY A 283 -7.08 7.59 33.15
C GLY A 283 -8.43 7.26 32.51
N PHE A 284 -8.44 6.28 31.61
CA PHE A 284 -9.65 5.71 31.01
C PHE A 284 -9.51 4.20 30.79
N GLU A 285 -10.62 3.48 30.71
CA GLU A 285 -10.66 2.06 30.33
C GLU A 285 -10.91 1.91 28.82
N ALA A 286 -10.46 0.81 28.21
CA ALA A 286 -10.79 0.51 26.82
C ALA A 286 -12.30 0.19 26.68
N ASN A 287 -12.97 0.83 25.73
CA ASN A 287 -14.36 0.50 25.40
C ASN A 287 -14.44 -0.61 24.32
N PRO A 288 -15.63 -1.23 24.10
CA PRO A 288 -15.78 -2.27 23.09
C PRO A 288 -15.43 -1.81 21.67
N ASP A 289 -15.70 -0.55 21.31
CA ASP A 289 -15.38 0.00 19.99
C ASP A 289 -13.87 -0.02 19.73
N MET A 290 -13.04 0.38 20.71
CA MET A 290 -11.57 0.39 20.59
C MET A 290 -11.01 -1.01 20.32
N LEU A 291 -11.56 -2.04 20.98
CA LEU A 291 -11.19 -3.44 20.75
C LEU A 291 -11.67 -3.91 19.38
N SER A 292 -12.89 -3.55 18.98
CA SER A 292 -13.47 -3.88 17.68
C SER A 292 -12.67 -3.29 16.50
N ILE A 293 -12.34 -1.99 16.52
CA ILE A 293 -11.60 -1.33 15.42
C ILE A 293 -10.11 -1.75 15.35
N THR A 294 -9.60 -2.44 16.37
CA THR A 294 -8.22 -2.98 16.38
C THR A 294 -8.17 -4.47 16.09
N GLY A 295 -9.25 -5.21 16.30
CA GLY A 295 -9.30 -6.66 16.14
C GLY A 295 -8.38 -7.38 17.13
N MET A 296 -8.38 -6.94 18.39
CA MET A 296 -7.44 -7.39 19.43
C MET A 296 -8.16 -7.81 20.71
N THR A 297 -7.59 -8.78 21.43
CA THR A 297 -7.97 -9.02 22.83
C THR A 297 -7.57 -7.84 23.71
N LEU A 298 -8.16 -7.71 24.90
CA LEU A 298 -7.86 -6.61 25.82
C LEU A 298 -6.37 -6.53 26.20
N GLU A 299 -5.70 -7.67 26.41
CA GLU A 299 -4.26 -7.72 26.67
C GLU A 299 -3.41 -7.29 25.48
N GLN A 300 -3.79 -7.72 24.27
CA GLN A 300 -3.14 -7.34 23.02
C GLN A 300 -3.30 -5.84 22.75
N PHE A 301 -4.49 -5.29 23.02
CA PHE A 301 -4.76 -3.85 22.97
C PHE A 301 -3.94 -3.10 24.03
N ALA A 302 -3.78 -3.65 25.24
CA ALA A 302 -2.93 -3.05 26.27
C ALA A 302 -1.46 -2.97 25.82
N ALA A 303 -0.93 -4.02 25.19
CA ALA A 303 0.40 -4.02 24.59
C ALA A 303 0.54 -3.05 23.40
N LEU A 304 -0.49 -2.93 22.55
CA LEU A 304 -0.55 -1.94 21.47
C LEU A 304 -0.47 -0.51 22.03
N MET A 305 -1.29 -0.20 23.03
CA MET A 305 -1.37 1.12 23.68
C MET A 305 -0.05 1.49 24.37
N GLN A 306 0.64 0.53 25.00
CA GLN A 306 2.02 0.72 25.47
C GLN A 306 2.98 1.06 24.33
N GLY A 307 2.86 0.37 23.19
CA GLY A 307 3.60 0.69 21.96
C GLY A 307 3.31 2.09 21.39
N LEU A 308 2.11 2.63 21.62
CA LEU A 308 1.70 3.98 21.23
C LEU A 308 2.08 5.08 22.26
N GLY A 309 2.73 4.74 23.37
CA GLY A 309 3.20 5.70 24.39
C GLY A 309 2.24 5.94 25.56
N TYR A 310 1.20 5.12 25.71
CA TYR A 310 0.41 5.06 26.95
C TYR A 310 1.10 4.14 27.98
N LYS A 311 0.71 4.27 29.24
CA LYS A 311 0.81 3.21 30.24
C LYS A 311 -0.49 2.42 30.23
N ALA A 312 -0.42 1.16 30.59
CA ALA A 312 -1.58 0.33 30.88
C ALA A 312 -1.39 -0.29 32.26
N GLU A 313 -2.29 0.00 33.20
CA GLU A 313 -2.22 -0.47 34.58
C GLU A 313 -3.34 -1.50 34.81
N LEU A 314 -2.95 -2.71 35.22
CA LEU A 314 -3.82 -3.89 35.32
C LEU A 314 -4.73 -3.82 36.55
N GLY A 315 -6.04 -3.86 36.34
CA GLY A 315 -7.08 -3.86 37.36
C GLY A 315 -7.91 -5.15 37.34
N HIS A 316 -8.52 -5.46 38.49
CA HIS A 316 -9.46 -6.57 38.66
C HIS A 316 -10.70 -6.07 39.40
N ARG A 317 -11.91 -6.37 38.91
CA ARG A 317 -13.17 -6.07 39.61
C ARG A 317 -14.07 -7.30 39.68
N ALA A 318 -14.98 -7.33 40.65
CA ALA A 318 -16.00 -8.37 40.69
C ALA A 318 -16.96 -8.17 39.51
N LYS A 319 -17.08 -9.17 38.64
CA LYS A 319 -17.91 -9.12 37.42
C LYS A 319 -19.37 -8.89 37.79
N GLN A 320 -19.86 -7.68 37.59
CA GLN A 320 -21.27 -7.36 37.78
C GLN A 320 -22.07 -8.03 36.65
N ARG A 321 -23.05 -8.86 37.00
CA ARG A 321 -24.10 -9.23 36.06
C ARG A 321 -24.97 -7.99 35.86
N GLU A 322 -25.02 -7.47 34.66
CA GLU A 322 -26.15 -6.64 34.25
C GLU A 322 -27.41 -7.49 34.43
N VAL A 323 -28.41 -6.95 35.11
CA VAL A 323 -29.69 -7.64 35.30
C VAL A 323 -30.52 -7.31 34.08
N ASP A 324 -30.86 -8.32 33.26
CA ASP A 324 -31.76 -8.13 32.14
C ASP A 324 -33.07 -7.49 32.64
N HIS A 325 -33.31 -6.24 32.23
CA HIS A 325 -34.56 -5.57 32.50
C HIS A 325 -35.65 -6.19 31.63
N GLU A 326 -36.28 -7.26 32.14
CA GLU A 326 -37.42 -7.93 31.53
C GLU A 326 -38.44 -6.89 31.03
N HIS A 327 -38.56 -6.78 29.72
CA HIS A 327 -39.56 -5.94 29.10
C HIS A 327 -40.92 -6.62 29.29
N GLY A 328 -41.65 -6.19 30.32
CA GLY A 328 -42.86 -6.86 30.80
C GLY A 328 -43.93 -7.04 29.73
N VAL A 329 -44.01 -8.25 29.15
CA VAL A 329 -45.10 -8.67 28.28
C VAL A 329 -46.29 -9.06 29.16
N GLY A 330 -47.34 -8.25 29.12
CA GLY A 330 -48.53 -8.45 29.95
C GLY A 330 -49.49 -9.52 29.41
N LYS A 331 -50.21 -10.16 30.34
CA LYS A 331 -51.47 -10.91 30.15
C LYS A 331 -51.49 -11.97 29.05
N THR A 332 -51.30 -13.22 29.50
CA THR A 332 -52.26 -14.33 29.28
C THR A 332 -53.36 -14.10 28.22
N SER A 333 -53.18 -14.70 27.05
CA SER A 333 -54.26 -15.04 26.12
C SER A 333 -54.06 -16.48 25.66
N GLU A 334 -55.01 -17.33 26.05
CA GLU A 334 -55.05 -18.77 25.77
C GLU A 334 -55.52 -19.02 24.33
N VAL A 335 -54.81 -19.87 23.58
CA VAL A 335 -55.19 -20.26 22.21
C VAL A 335 -54.87 -21.74 21.99
N GLU A 336 -55.90 -22.55 21.75
CA GLU A 336 -55.78 -23.97 21.40
C GLU A 336 -55.20 -24.16 19.99
N ALA A 337 -54.57 -25.32 19.75
CA ALA A 337 -54.03 -25.67 18.44
C ALA A 337 -55.10 -26.26 17.51
N ALA A 338 -55.28 -25.65 16.33
CA ALA A 338 -55.98 -26.24 15.19
C ALA A 338 -55.20 -25.96 13.88
N PRO A 339 -55.20 -26.87 12.89
CA PRO A 339 -54.17 -26.89 11.85
C PRO A 339 -54.49 -26.05 10.60
N TRP A 340 -53.44 -25.79 9.81
CA TRP A 340 -53.51 -25.21 8.47
C TRP A 340 -54.36 -26.03 7.49
N THR A 341 -55.11 -25.32 6.64
CA THR A 341 -55.62 -25.81 5.35
C THR A 341 -55.30 -24.79 4.25
N GLU A 342 -55.03 -25.27 3.04
CA GLU A 342 -54.59 -24.44 1.91
C GLU A 342 -55.74 -23.91 1.04
N LYS A 343 -55.49 -22.73 0.43
CA LYS A 343 -56.00 -22.28 -0.89
C LYS A 343 -57.52 -21.98 -1.01
N PRO A 344 -57.95 -21.24 -2.05
CA PRO A 344 -57.29 -20.08 -2.67
C PRO A 344 -58.24 -18.91 -3.04
N GLY A 345 -57.65 -17.72 -3.23
CA GLY A 345 -57.97 -16.90 -4.42
C GLY A 345 -58.90 -15.69 -4.30
N GLU A 346 -59.00 -15.03 -5.46
CA GLU A 346 -59.85 -13.89 -5.85
C GLU A 346 -59.58 -12.52 -5.19
N ALA A 347 -60.10 -11.48 -5.85
CA ALA A 347 -59.58 -10.10 -5.80
C ALA A 347 -60.71 -9.06 -5.73
N HIS A 348 -60.35 -7.81 -5.47
CA HIS A 348 -61.28 -6.68 -5.52
C HIS A 348 -60.93 -5.67 -6.64
N PRO A 349 -61.96 -5.03 -7.26
CA PRO A 349 -61.79 -3.97 -8.26
C PRO A 349 -61.43 -2.61 -7.61
N GLY A 350 -61.08 -1.55 -8.35
CA GLY A 350 -60.93 -1.43 -9.81
C GLY A 350 -61.71 -0.26 -10.41
N GLU A 351 -61.00 0.81 -10.80
CA GLU A 351 -61.46 1.98 -11.57
C GLU A 351 -60.24 2.55 -12.35
N SER A 352 -60.34 3.30 -13.46
CA SER A 352 -61.12 3.14 -14.70
C SER A 352 -60.75 4.29 -15.67
N GLY A 353 -60.60 4.01 -16.98
CA GLY A 353 -60.18 4.98 -18.02
C GLY A 353 -58.83 4.59 -18.65
N ALA A 354 -58.68 4.09 -19.88
CA ALA A 354 -59.30 4.40 -21.20
C ALA A 354 -58.89 5.79 -21.75
N SER A 355 -58.44 5.98 -22.99
CA SER A 355 -58.08 5.07 -24.13
C SER A 355 -57.04 5.80 -25.03
N GLU A 356 -56.61 5.47 -26.27
CA GLU A 356 -56.91 4.48 -27.33
C GLU A 356 -55.63 4.41 -28.22
N ALA A 357 -54.95 3.29 -28.54
CA ALA A 357 -55.30 2.13 -29.38
C ALA A 357 -55.28 2.35 -30.92
N ALA A 358 -54.10 2.19 -31.56
CA ALA A 358 -53.86 1.83 -32.99
C ALA A 358 -52.34 1.72 -33.25
N ALA A 359 -51.78 0.97 -34.20
CA ALA A 359 -52.16 -0.28 -34.90
C ALA A 359 -50.87 -0.87 -35.55
N VAL A 360 -50.78 -2.19 -35.78
CA VAL A 360 -49.59 -2.88 -36.38
C VAL A 360 -49.81 -3.17 -37.88
N PRO A 361 -48.76 -3.36 -38.70
CA PRO A 361 -48.16 -4.71 -38.86
C PRO A 361 -46.62 -4.77 -39.05
N GLU A 362 -46.07 -5.98 -38.84
CA GLU A 362 -44.96 -6.72 -39.52
C GLU A 362 -43.79 -5.93 -40.21
N ALA A 363 -42.52 -6.36 -40.18
CA ALA A 363 -41.93 -7.71 -40.02
C ALA A 363 -40.43 -7.68 -39.58
N ASP A 364 -39.89 -8.88 -39.26
CA ASP A 364 -38.47 -9.32 -39.27
C ASP A 364 -37.35 -8.56 -38.50
N GLY A 365 -36.36 -9.33 -38.02
CA GLY A 365 -35.01 -8.80 -37.72
C GLY A 365 -34.46 -9.10 -36.32
N ALA A 366 -33.66 -10.17 -36.20
CA ALA A 366 -32.97 -10.62 -34.99
C ALA A 366 -32.12 -9.57 -34.24
N GLY A 367 -31.98 -9.74 -32.92
CA GLY A 367 -30.87 -9.16 -32.13
C GLY A 367 -31.25 -8.64 -30.74
N HIS A 368 -30.79 -9.31 -29.67
CA HIS A 368 -30.91 -8.76 -28.31
C HIS A 368 -29.97 -7.56 -28.12
N SER A 369 -30.55 -6.41 -27.77
CA SER A 369 -29.84 -5.28 -27.17
C SER A 369 -30.72 -4.63 -26.11
N LYS A 370 -30.41 -4.82 -24.82
CA LYS A 370 -31.13 -4.18 -23.72
C LYS A 370 -30.17 -3.31 -22.92
N HIS A 371 -30.35 -1.99 -23.04
CA HIS A 371 -29.62 -1.03 -22.21
C HIS A 371 -29.95 -1.22 -20.73
N LEU A 372 -28.91 -1.23 -19.90
CA LEU A 372 -28.92 -0.85 -18.49
C LEU A 372 -27.80 0.21 -18.38
N HIS A 373 -28.07 1.48 -18.09
CA HIS A 373 -28.48 1.98 -16.77
C HIS A 373 -27.58 1.42 -15.67
N ILE A 374 -26.37 2.00 -15.60
CA ILE A 374 -25.50 1.93 -14.42
C ILE A 374 -25.97 3.05 -13.50
N ASP A 375 -26.51 2.70 -12.35
CA ASP A 375 -26.82 3.65 -11.29
C ASP A 375 -25.83 3.48 -10.12
N HIS A 376 -25.64 4.54 -9.34
CA HIS A 376 -24.65 4.54 -8.26
C HIS A 376 -25.17 3.77 -7.02
N LEU A 377 -24.38 2.81 -6.54
CA LEU A 377 -24.43 2.35 -5.15
C LEU A 377 -23.01 2.23 -4.58
N ALA A 378 -22.90 2.43 -3.26
CA ALA A 378 -21.64 2.43 -2.52
C ALA A 378 -21.51 1.15 -1.71
N ASP A 379 -20.35 0.49 -1.80
CA ASP A 379 -20.06 -0.71 -1.00
C ASP A 379 -20.05 -0.40 0.51
N SER A 380 -21.02 -0.98 1.21
CA SER A 380 -21.04 -1.03 2.67
C SER A 380 -20.16 -2.17 3.18
N THR A 381 -19.40 -1.91 4.25
CA THR A 381 -18.48 -2.90 4.83
C THR A 381 -19.23 -4.05 5.51
N GLY A 382 -19.01 -5.28 5.04
CA GLY A 382 -19.38 -6.51 5.75
C GLY A 382 -18.17 -7.45 5.84
N TYR A 383 -17.59 -7.59 7.03
CA TYR A 383 -16.58 -8.60 7.30
C TYR A 383 -17.24 -9.80 7.95
N SER A 384 -17.04 -11.00 7.39
CA SER A 384 -17.33 -12.27 8.05
C SER A 384 -16.06 -13.11 8.01
N SER A 385 -15.62 -13.59 9.16
CA SER A 385 -14.43 -14.43 9.30
C SER A 385 -14.87 -15.83 9.72
N VAL A 386 -14.53 -16.82 8.91
CA VAL A 386 -14.70 -18.24 9.25
C VAL A 386 -13.36 -18.90 8.98
N GLU A 387 -12.60 -19.15 10.05
CA GLU A 387 -11.45 -20.04 9.99
C GLU A 387 -11.95 -21.48 10.08
N ALA A 388 -11.52 -22.35 9.16
CA ALA A 388 -11.76 -23.77 9.25
C ALA A 388 -10.57 -24.44 9.95
N GLN A 389 -10.84 -25.30 10.93
CA GLN A 389 -9.87 -26.27 11.44
C GLN A 389 -10.23 -27.66 10.92
N PRO A 390 -9.24 -28.54 10.69
CA PRO A 390 -9.48 -29.87 10.13
C PRO A 390 -10.00 -30.86 11.17
N ASP A 391 -10.76 -31.84 10.68
CA ASP A 391 -11.21 -33.00 11.43
C ASP A 391 -10.04 -33.90 11.89
N VAL A 392 -10.26 -34.64 12.98
CA VAL A 392 -9.41 -35.74 13.44
C VAL A 392 -10.35 -36.87 13.91
N ASP A 393 -10.07 -38.10 13.48
CA ASP A 393 -10.93 -39.26 13.72
C ASP A 393 -11.01 -39.66 15.21
N ASP A 394 -12.15 -40.23 15.62
CA ASP A 394 -12.44 -40.69 16.97
C ASP A 394 -13.10 -42.07 16.89
N ASP A 395 -12.47 -43.12 17.45
CA ASP A 395 -12.87 -44.53 17.25
C ASP A 395 -12.27 -45.45 18.35
N ASP A 396 -13.02 -45.72 19.42
CA ASP A 396 -12.99 -47.01 20.17
C ASP A 396 -14.26 -47.21 21.02
N GLU A 397 -14.65 -48.45 21.28
CA GLU A 397 -15.87 -48.83 22.03
C GLU A 397 -15.62 -48.96 23.55
N SER A 398 -16.65 -48.70 24.38
CA SER A 398 -17.03 -49.62 25.49
C SER A 398 -18.29 -49.20 26.27
N ALA A 399 -19.13 -50.20 26.59
CA ALA A 399 -20.26 -50.17 27.53
C ALA A 399 -20.26 -51.52 28.32
N PRO A 400 -21.06 -51.77 29.39
CA PRO A 400 -22.26 -51.04 29.83
C PRO A 400 -22.47 -50.88 31.38
N HIS A 401 -23.67 -50.40 31.73
CA HIS A 401 -24.39 -50.30 33.04
C HIS A 401 -24.52 -51.63 33.85
N PRO A 402 -25.09 -51.70 35.11
CA PRO A 402 -26.09 -50.78 35.72
C PRO A 402 -26.06 -50.52 37.27
N GLY A 403 -26.98 -49.66 37.74
CA GLY A 403 -27.35 -49.50 39.17
C GLY A 403 -28.26 -48.30 39.47
N GLU A 404 -29.50 -48.53 39.91
CA GLU A 404 -30.52 -47.51 40.27
C GLU A 404 -30.61 -47.30 41.81
N PRO A 405 -31.58 -46.51 42.35
CA PRO A 405 -31.79 -45.06 42.16
C PRO A 405 -31.83 -44.29 43.49
N GLY A 406 -31.75 -42.96 43.46
CA GLY A 406 -32.01 -42.14 44.66
C GLY A 406 -32.10 -40.65 44.36
N ALA A 407 -33.25 -40.04 44.65
CA ALA A 407 -33.45 -38.59 44.52
C ALA A 407 -33.59 -37.95 45.91
N SER A 408 -32.74 -36.97 46.20
CA SER A 408 -32.93 -36.05 47.33
C SER A 408 -32.24 -34.71 47.06
N GLU A 409 -33.08 -33.68 46.90
CA GLU A 409 -32.89 -32.29 47.33
C GLU A 409 -31.58 -31.58 46.95
N ALA A 410 -31.71 -30.61 46.05
CA ALA A 410 -30.61 -29.74 45.65
C ALA A 410 -30.31 -28.67 46.73
N GLU A 411 -29.23 -28.86 47.49
CA GLU A 411 -28.59 -27.72 48.14
C GLU A 411 -27.94 -26.83 47.07
N THR A 412 -28.55 -25.68 46.79
CA THR A 412 -27.99 -24.68 45.88
C THR A 412 -26.78 -24.00 46.54
N ASN A 413 -25.62 -24.65 46.46
CA ASN A 413 -24.33 -24.04 46.79
C ASN A 413 -23.99 -22.97 45.73
N VAL A 414 -24.61 -21.80 45.86
CA VAL A 414 -24.34 -20.61 45.03
C VAL A 414 -22.96 -20.08 45.42
N GLN A 415 -21.93 -20.69 44.84
CA GLN A 415 -20.55 -20.29 45.03
C GLN A 415 -20.35 -18.94 44.32
N PRO A 416 -20.06 -17.83 45.04
CA PRO A 416 -19.93 -16.50 44.44
C PRO A 416 -18.56 -16.31 43.78
N GLY A 417 -18.11 -17.33 43.05
CA GLY A 417 -16.84 -17.40 42.32
C GLY A 417 -16.96 -16.88 40.90
N GLY A 418 -17.63 -15.75 40.70
CA GLY A 418 -17.59 -15.06 39.41
C GLY A 418 -16.16 -14.61 39.13
N GLU A 419 -15.55 -15.13 38.07
CA GLU A 419 -14.17 -14.82 37.69
C GLU A 419 -13.96 -13.30 37.64
N PRO A 420 -12.85 -12.78 38.23
CA PRO A 420 -12.63 -11.35 38.31
C PRO A 420 -12.50 -10.77 36.91
N GLU A 421 -13.30 -9.75 36.62
CA GLU A 421 -13.21 -9.02 35.37
C GLU A 421 -11.90 -8.24 35.33
N VAL A 422 -11.03 -8.63 34.42
CA VAL A 422 -9.74 -7.97 34.16
C VAL A 422 -9.98 -6.73 33.33
N PHE A 423 -9.47 -5.58 33.77
CA PHE A 423 -9.50 -4.32 33.04
C PHE A 423 -8.12 -3.67 33.01
N PHE A 424 -7.92 -2.69 32.12
CA PHE A 424 -6.71 -1.87 32.09
C PHE A 424 -7.07 -0.39 32.11
N THR A 425 -6.43 0.34 33.03
CA THR A 425 -6.49 1.82 33.05
C THR A 425 -5.35 2.38 32.20
N PHE A 426 -5.71 3.20 31.21
CA PHE A 426 -4.78 3.81 30.27
C PHE A 426 -4.51 5.27 30.62
N THR A 427 -3.23 5.61 30.84
CA THR A 427 -2.78 7.00 31.04
C THR A 427 -1.69 7.35 30.04
N TRP A 428 -1.61 8.59 29.57
CA TRP A 428 -0.59 9.02 28.63
C TRP A 428 0.78 9.08 29.31
N GLY A 429 1.63 8.09 29.04
CA GLY A 429 3.02 8.07 29.52
C GLY A 429 3.90 9.11 28.82
N GLY A 430 3.49 9.54 27.62
CA GLY A 430 4.27 10.38 26.73
C GLY A 430 5.39 9.59 26.06
N PHE A 431 6.03 10.22 25.06
CA PHE A 431 7.27 9.69 24.48
C PHE A 431 8.42 9.86 25.48
N GLY A 432 8.45 8.98 26.48
CA GLY A 432 9.52 8.86 27.45
C GLY A 432 10.82 8.55 26.72
N GLN A 433 11.66 9.58 26.58
CA GLN A 433 12.98 9.53 25.95
C GLN A 433 13.71 8.25 26.37
N LYS A 434 13.90 7.30 25.42
CA LYS A 434 14.50 5.98 25.68
C LYS A 434 15.80 6.16 26.47
N ARG A 435 15.75 5.93 27.79
CA ARG A 435 16.92 5.93 28.66
C ARG A 435 17.71 4.67 28.35
N SER A 436 18.63 4.79 27.39
CA SER A 436 19.69 3.81 27.15
C SER A 436 20.31 3.42 28.49
N GLY A 437 20.31 2.12 28.79
CA GLY A 437 20.70 1.53 30.07
C GLY A 437 22.20 1.56 30.35
N GLY A 438 22.86 2.69 30.10
CA GLY A 438 24.27 2.91 30.42
C GLY A 438 24.47 3.03 31.92
N GLY A 439 24.65 1.88 32.60
CA GLY A 439 25.01 1.81 34.00
C GLY A 439 26.24 2.66 34.31
N ARG A 440 26.15 3.55 35.31
CA ARG A 440 27.28 4.30 35.84
C ARG A 440 27.63 3.80 37.23
N ASP A 441 28.48 2.79 37.27
CA ASP A 441 29.04 2.28 38.52
C ASP A 441 29.75 3.38 39.30
N ARG A 442 29.39 3.48 40.59
CA ARG A 442 29.98 4.45 41.52
C ARG A 442 31.31 3.93 42.04
N ALA A 443 32.34 3.94 41.20
CA ALA A 443 33.71 3.67 41.59
C ALA A 443 34.18 4.64 42.69
N ARG A 444 34.27 4.12 43.92
CA ARG A 444 34.53 4.87 45.16
C ARG A 444 36.05 4.89 45.44
N SER A 445 36.73 5.98 45.09
CA SER A 445 38.13 6.21 45.44
C SER A 445 38.32 7.51 46.22
N GLY A 446 39.24 7.51 47.18
CA GLY A 446 39.39 8.55 48.21
C GLY A 446 40.36 9.67 47.85
N LYS A 447 40.21 10.81 48.53
CA LYS A 447 41.27 11.83 48.66
C LYS A 447 42.47 11.24 49.39
N PRO A 448 43.68 11.73 49.07
CA PRO A 448 44.55 12.27 50.10
C PRO A 448 44.70 13.80 49.98
N GLN A 449 45.25 14.40 51.03
CA GLN A 449 45.37 15.85 51.22
C GLN A 449 46.84 16.27 51.08
N GLY A 450 47.12 17.26 50.22
CA GLY A 450 48.46 17.80 49.99
C GLY A 450 48.46 19.33 50.01
N GLN A 451 49.49 19.94 50.59
CA GLN A 451 49.53 21.36 50.95
C GLN A 451 50.83 22.02 50.46
N GLY A 452 50.74 23.24 49.92
CA GLY A 452 51.88 24.12 49.62
C GLY A 452 52.07 24.50 48.14
N GLY A 453 52.84 25.57 47.89
CA GLY A 453 53.42 25.87 46.57
C GLY A 453 52.74 26.93 45.68
N LYS A 454 52.94 28.21 45.99
CA LYS A 454 53.15 29.28 44.95
C LYS A 454 54.68 29.43 44.76
N PRO A 455 55.24 30.00 43.65
CA PRO A 455 54.67 31.09 42.84
C PRO A 455 54.96 31.05 41.31
N GLY A 456 54.60 32.13 40.58
CA GLY A 456 55.48 32.63 39.48
C GLY A 456 54.87 32.91 38.09
N SER A 457 54.61 34.19 37.78
CA SER A 457 54.45 34.76 36.40
C SER A 457 53.26 34.28 35.51
N GLY A 458 52.83 34.99 34.46
CA GLY A 458 53.09 36.41 34.14
C GLY A 458 52.89 36.84 32.67
N ARG A 459 51.68 37.28 32.27
CA ARG A 459 51.35 38.21 31.14
C ARG A 459 49.82 38.44 31.11
N LYS A 460 49.29 39.58 31.57
CA LYS A 460 49.13 40.88 30.86
C LYS A 460 48.33 40.80 29.54
N ARG A 461 47.03 41.08 29.63
CA ARG A 461 46.17 41.59 28.53
C ARG A 461 46.21 43.14 28.54
N PRO A 462 46.21 43.84 27.40
CA PRO A 462 45.96 45.30 27.37
C PRO A 462 44.45 45.61 27.54
N PRO A 463 44.08 46.77 28.14
CA PRO A 463 42.68 47.13 28.40
C PRO A 463 42.03 47.93 27.26
N LYS A 464 40.69 47.96 27.26
CA LYS A 464 39.86 48.76 26.33
C LYS A 464 39.47 50.08 26.99
N GLY A 465 40.23 51.15 26.72
CA GLY A 465 39.84 52.53 27.04
C GLY A 465 38.92 53.13 25.97
N GLY A 466 38.15 54.15 26.31
CA GLY A 466 37.29 54.86 25.36
C GLY A 466 37.07 56.32 25.72
N ALA A 467 36.96 57.18 24.70
CA ALA A 467 36.59 58.58 24.80
C ALA A 467 35.85 59.01 23.52
N LYS A 468 35.08 60.11 23.59
CA LYS A 468 34.29 60.64 22.46
C LYS A 468 35.12 61.57 21.57
N GLY A 469 34.83 61.55 20.27
CA GLY A 469 35.21 62.57 19.30
C GLY A 469 34.41 62.32 18.02
N GLY A 470 33.71 63.33 17.48
CA GLY A 470 32.75 63.15 16.39
C GLY A 470 32.98 64.09 15.21
N ALA A 471 32.72 63.59 14.00
CA ALA A 471 32.66 64.37 12.78
C ALA A 471 31.59 63.77 11.83
N LYS A 472 31.06 64.59 10.91
CA LYS A 472 30.06 64.18 9.92
C LYS A 472 30.72 63.56 8.67
N GLY A 473 30.07 62.58 8.06
CA GLY A 473 30.44 62.04 6.75
C GLY A 473 29.64 60.78 6.44
N GLY A 474 28.77 60.83 5.43
CA GLY A 474 27.86 59.72 5.12
C GLY A 474 28.34 58.87 3.94
N SER A 475 28.21 57.55 4.05
CA SER A 475 28.11 56.63 2.90
C SER A 475 27.33 55.37 3.30
N LYS A 476 26.69 54.72 2.33
CA LYS A 476 25.96 53.45 2.54
C LYS A 476 26.94 52.26 2.40
N PRO A 477 26.74 51.16 3.14
CA PRO A 477 27.61 49.99 3.03
C PRO A 477 27.45 49.29 1.67
N GLN A 478 28.58 48.92 1.05
CA GLN A 478 28.61 48.10 -0.16
C GLN A 478 28.51 46.61 0.19
N SER A 479 27.71 45.87 -0.56
CA SER A 479 27.73 44.40 -0.57
C SER A 479 28.79 43.87 -1.53
N TYR A 480 29.64 42.96 -1.06
CA TYR A 480 30.56 42.23 -1.94
C TYR A 480 29.76 41.23 -2.81
N GLN A 481 29.87 41.34 -4.13
CA GLN A 481 29.49 40.30 -5.08
C GLN A 481 30.75 39.73 -5.76
N ALA A 482 30.85 38.40 -5.82
CA ALA A 482 32.03 37.70 -6.32
C ALA A 482 31.71 36.83 -7.55
N ARG A 483 31.46 37.45 -8.71
CA ARG A 483 31.67 36.92 -10.08
C ARG A 483 31.30 37.97 -11.14
N PRO A 484 32.00 38.01 -12.29
CA PRO A 484 31.63 38.90 -13.40
C PRO A 484 30.40 38.37 -14.16
N PRO A 485 29.57 39.25 -14.75
CA PRO A 485 28.43 38.84 -15.56
C PRO A 485 28.89 38.20 -16.89
N LYS A 486 28.26 37.08 -17.28
CA LYS A 486 28.39 36.54 -18.63
C LYS A 486 27.65 37.46 -19.61
N ARG A 487 28.25 37.69 -20.79
CA ARG A 487 27.53 38.25 -21.94
C ARG A 487 26.50 37.24 -22.42
N GLU A 488 25.28 37.69 -22.65
CA GLU A 488 24.26 36.93 -23.37
C GLU A 488 24.66 36.79 -24.84
N LYS A 489 24.23 35.71 -25.50
CA LYS A 489 24.44 35.54 -26.95
C LYS A 489 23.41 36.38 -27.71
N PRO A 490 23.76 36.98 -28.86
CA PRO A 490 22.76 37.57 -29.74
C PRO A 490 21.75 36.50 -30.20
N ILE A 491 20.50 36.91 -30.39
CA ILE A 491 19.43 36.04 -30.89
C ILE A 491 19.64 35.81 -32.39
N ASP A 492 19.45 34.56 -32.82
CA ASP A 492 19.54 34.13 -34.21
C ASP A 492 18.42 34.76 -35.06
N PRO A 493 18.72 35.51 -36.13
CA PRO A 493 17.71 36.25 -36.90
C PRO A 493 16.72 35.35 -37.65
N ASP A 494 17.08 34.11 -37.99
CA ASP A 494 16.22 33.18 -38.73
C ASP A 494 15.37 32.27 -37.81
N ASN A 495 15.35 32.55 -36.50
CA ASN A 495 14.49 31.83 -35.56
C ASN A 495 13.03 32.34 -35.62
N PRO A 496 12.04 31.50 -36.01
CA PRO A 496 10.65 31.94 -36.20
C PRO A 496 9.96 32.47 -34.92
N PHE A 497 10.47 32.16 -33.73
CA PHE A 497 9.93 32.66 -32.46
C PHE A 497 10.45 34.07 -32.09
N ALA A 498 11.54 34.54 -32.69
CA ALA A 498 12.11 35.86 -32.39
C ALA A 498 11.18 37.01 -32.82
N ALA A 499 10.53 36.88 -33.99
CA ALA A 499 9.58 37.86 -34.50
C ALA A 499 8.32 38.00 -33.62
N ALA A 500 7.88 36.92 -32.97
CA ALA A 500 6.75 36.94 -32.04
C ALA A 500 7.10 37.67 -30.73
N LEU A 501 8.30 37.44 -30.18
CA LEU A 501 8.76 38.07 -28.95
C LEU A 501 9.00 39.58 -29.10
N MET A 502 9.47 40.04 -30.26
CA MET A 502 9.61 41.48 -30.55
C MET A 502 8.24 42.17 -30.56
N ARG A 503 7.24 41.60 -31.26
CA ARG A 503 5.88 42.17 -31.36
C ARG A 503 5.11 42.23 -30.04
N LEU A 504 5.53 41.48 -29.02
CA LEU A 504 4.93 41.56 -27.68
C LEU A 504 5.52 42.70 -26.82
N LYS A 505 6.68 43.25 -27.22
CA LYS A 505 7.41 44.26 -26.43
C LYS A 505 6.98 45.69 -26.73
N ASP A 506 6.45 45.95 -27.92
CA ASP A 506 6.01 47.27 -28.40
C ASP A 506 4.56 47.64 -27.98
N LYS A 507 4.00 46.95 -26.98
CA LYS A 507 2.70 47.27 -26.36
C LYS A 507 2.83 47.42 -24.84
N LYS A 508 3.43 48.54 -24.42
CA LYS A 508 3.35 49.08 -23.06
C LYS A 508 3.49 50.59 -23.06
#